data_AF-A0A919ZC96-F1
#
_entry.id   AF-A0A919ZC96-F1
#
_cell.length_a   1.000
_cell.length_b   1.000
_cell.length_c   1.000
_cell.angle_alpha   90.00
_cell.angle_beta   90.00
_cell.angle_gamma   90.00
#
_symmetry.space_group_name_H-M   'P 1'
#
loop_
_entity.id
_entity.type
_entity.pdbx_description
1 polymer ?
#
loop_
_entity_poly.entity_id
_entity_poly.type
_entity_poly.pdbx_seq_one_letter_code
_entity_poly.pdbx_strand_id
1 'polypeptide(L)' 'MVITQQEEKMIKALREAKLPPLFVLVRIRNEILNDTENVEENRRDVVIKALEKYIGPLWDDFRKGKNPQVKEEA' A
#
# COMPACT_ATOMS: atom_id res chain seq x y z
N MET A 1 -3.00 4.12 23.65
CA MET A 1 -2.17 3.02 23.10
C MET A 1 -0.72 3.41 23.28
N VAL A 2 0.09 2.59 23.94
CA VAL A 2 1.53 2.83 24.11
C VAL A 2 2.23 2.20 22.91
N ILE A 3 2.84 3.03 22.07
CA ILE A 3 3.60 2.58 20.90
C ILE A 3 5.01 2.22 21.40
N THR A 4 5.51 1.04 21.04
CA THR A 4 6.85 0.57 21.39
C THR A 4 7.92 1.30 20.58
N GLN A 5 9.16 1.33 21.07
CA GLN A 5 10.29 1.94 20.34
C GLN A 5 10.54 1.31 18.95
N GLN A 6 10.20 0.03 18.79
CA GLN A 6 10.33 -0.66 17.51
C GLN A 6 9.28 -0.18 16.51
N GLU A 7 8.03 -0.04 16.95
CA GLU A 7 6.94 0.50 16.14
C GLU A 7 7.20 1.97 15.77
N GLU A 8 7.76 2.76 16.69
CA GLU A 8 8.19 4.14 16.40
C GLU A 8 9.25 4.21 15.29
N LYS A 9 10.28 3.34 15.36
CA LYS A 9 11.32 3.27 14.32
C LYS A 9 10.76 2.83 12.97
N MET A 10 9.82 1.88 12.96
CA MET A 10 9.15 1.44 11.73
C MET A 10 8.29 2.55 11.12
N ILE A 11 7.47 3.24 11.92
CA ILE A 11 6.63 4.36 11.46
C ILE A 11 7.50 5.50 10.92
N LYS A 12 8.60 5.81 11.61
CA LYS A 12 9.58 6.81 11.17
C LYS A 12 10.23 6.41 9.85
N ALA A 13 10.69 5.18 9.71
CA ALA A 13 11.27 4.67 8.45
C ALA A 13 10.25 4.68 7.30
N LEU A 14 8.97 4.35 7.54
CA LEU A 14 7.92 4.40 6.53
C LEU A 14 7.61 5.84 6.07
N ARG A 15 7.58 6.80 7.01
CA ARG A 15 7.42 8.23 6.69
C ARG A 15 8.63 8.81 5.97
N GLU A 16 9.83 8.48 6.43
CA GLU A 16 11.09 8.96 5.86
C GLU A 16 11.39 8.36 4.50
N ALA A 17 10.99 7.11 4.27
CA ALA A 17 11.11 6.46 2.98
C ALA A 17 10.21 7.09 1.91
N LYS A 18 9.38 8.10 2.25
CA LYS A 18 8.41 8.79 1.38
C LYS A 18 7.62 7.80 0.52
N LEU A 19 7.42 6.58 1.05
CA LEU A 19 6.85 5.51 0.27
C LEU A 19 5.43 5.94 -0.08
N PRO A 20 5.09 6.00 -1.38
CA PRO A 20 3.72 6.30 -1.77
C PRO A 20 2.81 5.33 -1.02
N PRO A 21 1.68 5.76 -0.45
CA PRO A 21 0.71 4.87 0.19
C PRO A 21 0.42 3.62 -0.65
N LEU A 22 0.47 3.77 -1.98
CA LEU A 22 0.44 2.70 -2.96
C LEU A 22 1.50 1.60 -2.76
N PHE A 23 2.79 1.94 -2.59
CA PHE A 23 3.85 0.95 -2.41
C PHE A 23 3.69 0.14 -1.13
N VAL A 24 3.28 0.80 -0.04
CA VAL A 24 3.03 0.13 1.25
C VAL A 24 1.85 -0.83 1.11
N LEU A 25 0.77 -0.41 0.48
CA LEU A 25 -0.42 -1.26 0.26
C LEU A 25 -0.11 -2.46 -0.64
N VAL A 26 0.67 -2.27 -1.71
CA VAL A 26 1.11 -3.36 -2.58
C VAL A 26 2.00 -4.35 -1.82
N ARG A 27 2.92 -3.86 -0.98
CA ARG A 27 3.78 -4.73 -0.16
C ARG A 27 2.96 -5.57 0.82
N ILE A 28 2.04 -4.94 1.56
CA ILE A 28 1.16 -5.65 2.51
C ILE A 28 0.31 -6.69 1.77
N ARG A 29 -0.24 -6.34 0.60
CA ARG A 29 -1.02 -7.28 -0.24
C ARG A 29 -0.19 -8.49 -0.65
N ASN A 30 1.10 -8.31 -0.96
CA ASN A 30 2.00 -9.39 -1.32
C ASN A 30 2.45 -10.23 -0.12
N GLU A 31 2.68 -9.61 1.04
CA GLU A 31 3.00 -10.35 2.28
C GLU A 31 1.82 -11.25 2.67
N ILE A 32 0.59 -10.72 2.66
CA ILE A 32 -0.63 -11.48 3.00
C ILE A 32 -0.91 -12.59 1.97
N LEU A 33 -0.69 -12.33 0.67
CA LEU A 33 -0.87 -13.35 -0.37
C LEU A 33 0.03 -14.57 -0.14
N ASN A 34 1.25 -14.35 0.34
CA ASN A 34 2.23 -15.41 0.58
C ASN A 34 2.18 -15.98 2.01
N ASP A 35 1.38 -15.42 2.90
CA ASP A 35 1.25 -15.91 4.29
C ASP A 35 0.32 -17.11 4.35
N THR A 36 0.91 -18.30 4.16
CA THR A 36 0.22 -19.60 4.24
C THR A 36 0.10 -20.15 5.65
N GLU A 37 0.79 -19.55 6.62
CA GLU A 37 0.92 -20.11 7.97
C GLU A 37 0.04 -19.38 8.99
N ASN A 38 -0.13 -18.06 8.87
CA ASN A 38 -0.80 -17.24 9.89
C ASN A 38 -2.17 -16.71 9.44
N VAL A 39 -2.49 -16.82 8.15
CA VAL A 39 -3.76 -16.34 7.58
C VAL A 39 -4.48 -17.48 6.87
N GLU A 40 -5.67 -17.81 7.39
CA GLU A 40 -6.59 -18.75 6.74
C GLU A 40 -6.89 -18.32 5.30
N GLU A 41 -6.90 -19.27 4.37
CA GLU A 41 -7.02 -19.02 2.93
C GLU A 41 -8.30 -18.24 2.56
N ASN A 42 -9.43 -18.57 3.19
CA ASN A 42 -10.71 -17.87 3.02
C ASN A 42 -10.64 -16.39 3.45
N ARG A 43 -9.89 -16.08 4.51
CA ARG A 43 -9.70 -14.71 5.00
C ARG A 43 -8.66 -13.97 4.16
N ARG A 44 -7.66 -14.69 3.65
CA ARG A 44 -6.63 -14.13 2.76
C ARG A 44 -7.25 -13.50 1.52
N ASP A 45 -8.15 -14.20 0.83
CA ASP A 45 -8.83 -13.69 -0.35
C ASP A 45 -9.69 -12.46 -0.05
N VAL A 46 -10.42 -12.47 1.07
CA VAL A 46 -11.23 -11.32 1.51
C VAL A 46 -10.36 -10.09 1.78
N VAL A 47 -9.23 -10.26 2.45
CA VAL A 47 -8.30 -9.17 2.77
C VAL A 47 -7.60 -8.64 1.52
N ILE A 48 -7.19 -9.52 0.60
CA ILE A 48 -6.61 -9.12 -0.69
C ILE A 48 -7.60 -8.30 -1.50
N LYS A 49 -8.85 -8.76 -1.64
CA LYS A 49 -9.90 -8.03 -2.36
C LYS A 49 -10.18 -6.67 -1.74
N ALA A 50 -10.12 -6.56 -0.41
CA ALA A 50 -10.26 -5.27 0.26
C ALA A 50 -9.08 -4.34 -0.06
N LEU A 51 -7.84 -4.84 0.00
CA LEU A 51 -6.63 -4.07 -0.34
C LEU A 51 -6.64 -3.60 -1.80
N GLU A 52 -7.07 -4.44 -2.74
CA GLU A 52 -7.16 -4.12 -4.17
C GLU A 52 -8.09 -2.94 -4.45
N LYS A 53 -9.18 -2.78 -3.66
CA LYS A 53 -10.07 -1.60 -3.76
C LYS A 53 -9.38 -0.28 -3.39
N TYR A 54 -8.39 -0.32 -2.50
CA TYR A 54 -7.62 0.88 -2.12
C TYR A 54 -6.40 1.09 -3.03
N ILE A 55 -5.79 0.00 -3.50
CA ILE A 55 -4.64 0.04 -4.44
C ILE A 55 -5.06 0.60 -5.80
N GLY A 56 -6.21 0.17 -6.35
CA GLY A 56 -6.66 0.55 -7.69
C GLY A 56 -6.68 2.07 -7.94
N PRO A 57 -7.42 2.87 -7.15
CA PRO A 57 -7.45 4.32 -7.29
C PRO A 57 -6.07 4.97 -7.15
N LEU A 58 -5.28 4.54 -6.18
CA LEU A 58 -3.93 5.07 -5.96
C LEU A 58 -2.98 4.73 -7.11
N TRP A 59 -3.14 3.57 -7.74
CA TRP A 59 -2.39 3.16 -8.92
C TRP A 59 -2.77 4.00 -10.15
N ASP A 60 -4.06 4.26 -10.34
CA ASP A 60 -4.56 5.13 -11.41
C ASP A 60 -4.07 6.56 -11.24
N ASP A 61 -4.11 7.11 -10.02
CA ASP A 61 -3.61 8.45 -9.72
C ASP A 61 -2.10 8.54 -9.93
N PHE A 62 -1.34 7.52 -9.52
CA PHE A 62 0.10 7.42 -9.78
C PHE A 62 0.42 7.37 -11.28
N ARG A 63 -0.37 6.63 -12.07
CA ARG A 63 -0.20 6.57 -13.54
C ARG A 63 -0.57 7.88 -14.21
N LYS A 64 -1.64 8.55 -13.78
CA LYS A 64 -2.07 9.85 -14.30
C LYS A 64 -1.07 10.96 -13.96
N GLY A 65 -0.55 10.98 -12.73
CA GLY A 65 0.51 11.91 -12.31
C GLY A 65 1.86 11.68 -13.00
N LYS A 66 2.06 10.50 -13.59
CA LYS A 66 3.22 10.18 -14.44
C LYS A 66 3.01 10.48 -15.93
N ASN A 67 1.84 10.97 -16.34
CA ASN A 67 1.57 11.34 -17.72
C ASN A 67 2.05 12.78 -17.96
N PRO A 68 3.14 13.06 -18.71
CA PRO A 68 3.68 14.41 -18.89
C PRO A 68 2.82 15.32 -19.78
N GLN A 69 1.55 14.98 -20.06
CA GLN A 69 0.76 15.58 -21.14
C GLN A 69 -0.69 15.96 -20.75
N VAL A 70 -0.90 16.56 -19.58
CA VAL A 70 -2.19 17.19 -19.23
C VAL A 70 -1.86 18.43 -18.40
N LYS A 71 -1.96 19.69 -18.83
CA LYS A 71 -2.46 20.38 -20.03
C LYS A 71 -1.61 21.65 -20.19
N GLU A 72 -1.13 21.94 -21.40
CA GLU A 72 -0.97 23.33 -21.86
C GLU A 72 -2.32 23.70 -22.46
N GLU A 73 -3.16 24.38 -21.67
CA GLU A 73 -4.30 25.14 -22.19
C GLU A 73 -3.93 26.61 -22.01
N ALA A 74 -3.49 27.23 -23.11
CA ALA A 74 -3.41 28.67 -23.31
C ALA A 74 -4.51 29.09 -24.27
#